data_AF-A0A8T3E2W0-F1
#
_entry.id   AF-A0A8T3E2W0-F1
#
_cell.length_a   1.000
_cell.length_b   1.000
_cell.length_c   1.000
_cell.angle_alpha   90.00
_cell.angle_beta   90.00
_cell.angle_gamma   90.00
#
_symmetry.space_group_name_H-M   'P 1'
#
loop_
_entity.id
_entity.type
_entity.pdbx_description
1 polymer ?
#
loop_
_entity_poly.entity_id
_entity_poly.type
_entity_poly.pdbx_seq_one_letter_code
_entity_poly.pdbx_strand_id
1 'polypeptide(L)'
;MDVGTPFSGQKYADAIEKLQEEFDHRFVDFKTHRAIFHIFADPFSFDVQDAPPVLQMELIDLQCNSEHKAKFREVSGKVDKLGQFLRELPPTFPELSRMFKRTMCLFGSTYLCEKLFSTMNFNKSKYRSKLADEHLQAILRVSTASSLMPNVAQLCERKR
;
A
#
# COMPACT_ATOMS: atom_id res chain seq x y z
N MET A 1 10.13 30.88 -39.19
CA MET A 1 8.77 30.65 -38.65
C MET A 1 8.71 29.17 -38.32
N ASP A 2 8.68 28.84 -37.03
CA ASP A 2 8.69 27.44 -36.58
C ASP A 2 7.30 26.87 -36.82
N VAL A 3 7.18 25.94 -37.77
CA VAL A 3 5.91 25.31 -38.12
C VAL A 3 5.64 24.30 -37.02
N GLY A 4 4.91 24.72 -35.99
CA GLY A 4 4.54 23.89 -34.86
C GLY A 4 3.93 22.57 -35.34
N THR A 5 4.39 21.46 -34.76
CA THR A 5 3.92 20.11 -35.07
C THR A 5 2.40 20.06 -34.90
N PRO A 6 1.63 19.63 -35.92
CA PRO A 6 0.19 19.59 -35.82
C PRO A 6 -0.23 18.58 -34.74
N PHE A 7 -1.16 19.00 -33.88
CA PHE A 7 -1.74 18.14 -32.86
C PHE A 7 -2.43 16.94 -33.52
N SER A 8 -1.93 15.73 -33.23
CA SER A 8 -2.54 14.48 -33.71
C SER A 8 -3.28 13.80 -32.57
N GLY A 9 -4.58 14.06 -32.47
CA GLY A 9 -5.45 13.43 -31.46
C GLY A 9 -5.40 11.90 -31.52
N GLN A 10 -5.29 11.33 -32.74
CA GLN A 10 -5.22 9.89 -32.94
C GLN A 10 -4.00 9.26 -32.28
N LYS A 11 -2.82 9.89 -32.39
CA LYS A 11 -1.60 9.39 -31.76
C LYS A 11 -1.74 9.29 -30.23
N TYR A 12 -2.44 10.25 -29.61
CA TYR A 12 -2.69 10.22 -28.17
C TYR A 12 -3.76 9.20 -27.79
N ALA A 13 -4.81 9.05 -28.61
CA ALA A 13 -5.82 8.02 -28.41
C ALA A 13 -5.19 6.62 -28.44
N ASP A 14 -4.37 6.31 -29.46
CA ASP A 14 -3.66 5.03 -29.58
C ASP A 14 -2.72 4.78 -28.39
N ALA A 15 -2.08 5.84 -27.88
CA ALA A 15 -1.21 5.74 -26.71
C ALA A 15 -1.99 5.47 -25.42
N ILE A 16 -3.17 6.08 -25.25
CA ILE A 16 -4.05 5.85 -24.10
C ILE A 16 -4.61 4.43 -24.14
N GLU A 17 -5.02 3.94 -25.32
CA GLU A 17 -5.54 2.58 -25.48
C GLU A 17 -4.48 1.53 -25.11
N LYS A 18 -3.26 1.65 -25.64
CA LYS A 18 -2.13 0.78 -25.25
C LYS A 18 -1.83 0.85 -23.75
N LEU A 19 -1.92 2.04 -23.16
CA LEU A 19 -1.72 2.20 -21.73
C LEU A 19 -2.80 1.46 -20.92
N GLN A 20 -4.06 1.54 -21.35
CA GLN A 20 -5.17 0.81 -20.72
C GLN A 20 -4.96 -0.70 -20.81
N GLU A 21 -4.57 -1.22 -21.98
CA GLU A 21 -4.25 -2.64 -22.17
C GLU A 21 -3.12 -3.11 -21.25
N GLU A 22 -2.02 -2.35 -21.17
CA GLU A 22 -0.90 -2.66 -20.28
C GLU A 22 -1.30 -2.61 -18.79
N PHE A 23 -2.15 -1.67 -18.39
CA PHE A 23 -2.70 -1.63 -17.04
C PHE A 23 -3.55 -2.87 -16.77
N ASP A 24 -4.44 -3.23 -17.67
CA ASP A 24 -5.31 -4.39 -17.52
C ASP A 24 -4.53 -5.70 -17.43
N HIS A 25 -3.46 -5.82 -18.22
CA HIS A 25 -2.57 -6.98 -18.20
C HIS A 25 -1.73 -7.01 -16.91
N ARG A 26 -1.08 -5.90 -16.55
CA ARG A 26 -0.18 -5.82 -15.38
C ARG A 26 -0.90 -5.97 -14.05
N PHE A 27 -2.15 -5.54 -13.97
CA PHE A 27 -2.97 -5.60 -12.75
C PHE A 27 -4.07 -6.67 -12.84
N VAL A 28 -3.90 -7.68 -13.70
CA VAL A 28 -4.88 -8.79 -13.82
C VAL A 28 -5.14 -9.47 -12.47
N ASP A 29 -4.11 -9.63 -11.63
CA ASP A 29 -4.24 -10.23 -10.30
C ASP A 29 -5.11 -9.39 -9.37
N PHE A 30 -5.17 -8.06 -9.53
CA PHE A 30 -6.07 -7.22 -8.72
C PHE A 30 -7.53 -7.50 -9.04
N LYS A 31 -7.84 -7.91 -10.27
CA LYS A 31 -9.19 -8.35 -10.66
C LYS A 31 -9.56 -9.63 -9.92
N THR A 32 -8.61 -10.57 -9.77
CA THR A 32 -8.80 -11.82 -9.01
C THR A 32 -9.05 -11.56 -7.51
N HIS A 33 -8.43 -10.53 -6.94
CA HIS A 33 -8.57 -10.18 -5.51
C HIS A 33 -9.64 -9.11 -5.25
N ARG A 34 -10.47 -8.77 -6.24
CA ARG A 34 -11.45 -7.68 -6.14
C ARG A 34 -12.40 -7.81 -4.97
N ALA A 35 -12.91 -9.02 -4.71
CA ALA A 35 -13.79 -9.29 -3.57
C ALA A 35 -13.10 -8.98 -2.24
N ILE A 36 -11.83 -9.40 -2.08
CA ILE A 36 -11.02 -9.14 -0.88
C ILE A 36 -10.87 -7.63 -0.64
N PHE A 37 -10.57 -6.85 -1.69
CA PHE A 37 -10.45 -5.41 -1.57
C PHE A 37 -11.78 -4.73 -1.23
N HIS A 38 -12.89 -5.23 -1.77
CA HIS A 38 -14.21 -4.69 -1.45
C HIS A 38 -14.60 -4.98 0.00
N ILE A 39 -14.40 -6.21 0.48
CA ILE A 39 -14.62 -6.58 1.89
C ILE A 39 -13.72 -5.74 2.80
N PHE A 40 -12.46 -5.49 2.41
CA PHE A 40 -11.56 -4.63 3.19
C PHE A 40 -12.03 -3.17 3.25
N ALA A 41 -12.58 -2.65 2.16
CA ALA A 41 -13.06 -1.27 2.07
C ALA A 41 -14.37 -1.04 2.85
N ASP A 42 -15.32 -1.98 2.73
CA ASP A 42 -16.61 -1.91 3.42
C ASP A 42 -17.15 -3.32 3.73
N PRO A 43 -16.72 -3.93 4.84
CA PRO A 43 -17.18 -5.27 5.21
C PRO A 43 -18.65 -5.30 5.63
N PHE A 44 -19.27 -4.15 5.93
CA PHE A 44 -20.65 -4.09 6.45
C PHE A 44 -21.71 -3.97 5.36
N SER A 45 -21.33 -3.68 4.11
CA SER A 45 -22.23 -3.60 2.95
C SER A 45 -21.96 -4.66 1.89
N PHE A 46 -20.86 -5.42 2.01
CA PHE A 46 -20.50 -6.47 1.06
C PHE A 46 -21.52 -7.62 1.06
N ASP A 47 -21.92 -8.09 -0.13
CA ASP A 47 -22.79 -9.26 -0.25
C ASP A 47 -22.04 -10.53 0.14
N VAL A 48 -22.50 -11.19 1.21
CA VAL A 48 -21.91 -12.42 1.71
C VAL A 48 -21.89 -13.53 0.66
N GLN A 49 -22.85 -13.58 -0.26
CA GLN A 49 -22.90 -14.61 -1.31
C GLN A 49 -21.72 -14.54 -2.27
N ASP A 50 -21.19 -13.33 -2.49
CA ASP A 50 -20.03 -13.08 -3.34
C ASP A 50 -18.70 -13.24 -2.58
N ALA A 51 -18.73 -13.53 -1.28
CA ALA A 51 -17.53 -13.66 -0.47
C ALA A 51 -16.89 -15.05 -0.66
N PRO A 52 -15.55 -15.16 -0.56
CA PRO A 52 -14.88 -16.45 -0.50
C PRO A 52 -15.50 -17.33 0.60
N PRO A 53 -15.78 -18.62 0.35
CA PRO A 53 -16.47 -19.49 1.31
C PRO A 53 -15.85 -19.51 2.71
N VAL A 54 -14.52 -19.41 2.80
CA VAL A 54 -13.76 -19.37 4.06
C VAL A 54 -14.07 -18.14 4.92
N LEU A 55 -14.54 -17.04 4.32
CA LEU A 55 -14.85 -15.78 5.02
C LEU A 55 -16.33 -15.61 5.32
N GLN A 56 -17.22 -16.37 4.67
CA GLN A 56 -18.66 -16.11 4.70
C GLN A 56 -19.23 -16.10 6.11
N MET A 57 -18.89 -17.09 6.93
CA MET A 57 -19.42 -17.19 8.30
C MET A 57 -18.97 -16.03 9.18
N GLU A 58 -17.67 -15.73 9.19
CA GLU A 58 -17.14 -14.60 9.97
C GLU A 58 -17.70 -13.27 9.48
N LEU A 59 -17.93 -13.13 8.16
CA LEU A 59 -18.49 -11.92 7.58
C LEU A 59 -19.96 -11.73 8.01
N ILE A 60 -20.76 -12.80 8.05
CA ILE A 60 -22.12 -12.77 8.59
C ILE A 60 -22.09 -12.32 10.05
N ASP A 61 -21.28 -12.98 10.87
CA ASP A 61 -21.18 -12.67 12.30
C ASP A 61 -20.75 -11.21 12.54
N LEU A 62 -19.79 -10.72 11.74
CA LEU A 62 -19.34 -9.34 11.80
C LEU A 62 -20.46 -8.37 11.39
N GLN A 63 -21.17 -8.64 10.29
CA GLN A 63 -22.26 -7.80 9.78
C GLN A 63 -23.47 -7.74 10.72
N CYS A 64 -23.75 -8.82 11.43
CA CYS A 64 -24.78 -8.90 12.46
C CYS A 64 -24.39 -8.22 13.77
N ASN A 65 -23.10 -7.93 14.00
CA ASN A 65 -22.64 -7.30 15.22
C ASN A 65 -22.84 -5.77 15.19
N SER A 66 -23.86 -5.30 15.92
CA SER A 66 -24.24 -3.89 15.98
C SER A 66 -23.16 -2.99 16.59
N GLU A 67 -22.39 -3.49 17.57
CA GLU A 67 -21.30 -2.76 18.21
C GLU A 67 -20.14 -2.54 17.23
N HIS A 68 -19.70 -3.59 16.53
CA HIS A 68 -18.65 -3.49 15.51
C HIS A 68 -19.09 -2.59 14.36
N LYS A 69 -20.36 -2.67 13.95
CA LYS A 69 -20.94 -1.79 12.91
C LYS A 69 -21.00 -0.33 13.33
N ALA A 70 -21.32 -0.04 14.59
CA ALA A 70 -21.30 1.31 15.14
C ALA A 70 -19.88 1.86 15.20
N LYS A 71 -18.94 1.06 15.73
CA LYS A 71 -17.52 1.43 15.83
C LYS A 71 -16.91 1.68 14.46
N PHE A 72 -17.20 0.82 13.46
CA PHE A 72 -16.75 1.02 12.09
C PHE A 72 -17.23 2.38 11.55
N ARG A 73 -18.53 2.67 11.65
CA ARG A 73 -19.09 3.97 11.20
C ARG A 73 -18.48 5.17 11.91
N GLU A 74 -18.12 5.06 13.18
CA GLU A 74 -17.47 6.13 13.94
C GLU A 74 -16.04 6.42 13.46
N VAL A 75 -15.31 5.36 13.06
CA VAL A 75 -13.92 5.46 12.61
C VAL A 75 -13.79 5.64 11.09
N SER A 76 -14.84 5.36 10.32
CA SER A 76 -14.88 5.58 8.87
C SER A 76 -14.48 7.01 8.52
N GLY A 77 -13.55 7.17 7.58
CA GLY A 77 -12.97 8.46 7.19
C GLY A 77 -11.78 8.93 8.04
N LYS A 78 -11.44 8.24 9.13
CA LYS A 78 -10.25 8.52 9.96
C LYS A 78 -9.23 7.40 9.75
N VAL A 79 -8.26 7.63 8.85
CA VAL A 79 -7.30 6.59 8.39
C VAL A 79 -6.63 5.84 9.54
N ASP A 80 -6.12 6.56 10.56
CA ASP A 80 -5.43 5.93 11.69
C ASP A 80 -6.36 5.03 12.52
N LYS A 81 -7.59 5.50 12.81
CA LYS A 81 -8.57 4.77 13.61
C LYS A 81 -9.19 3.60 12.85
N LEU A 82 -9.41 3.75 11.55
CA LEU A 82 -9.87 2.68 10.68
C LEU A 82 -8.81 1.57 10.60
N GLY A 83 -7.54 1.94 10.42
CA GLY A 83 -6.42 0.99 10.44
C GLY A 83 -6.29 0.26 11.78
N GLN A 84 -6.56 0.93 12.90
CA GLN A 84 -6.60 0.31 14.21
C GLN A 84 -7.75 -0.69 14.34
N PHE A 85 -8.98 -0.31 13.97
CA PHE A 85 -10.15 -1.17 13.99
C PHE A 85 -9.92 -2.48 13.21
N LEU A 86 -9.41 -2.39 11.98
CA LEU A 86 -9.15 -3.56 11.13
C LEU A 86 -8.05 -4.47 11.69
N ARG A 87 -7.07 -3.91 12.40
CA ARG A 87 -5.96 -4.65 13.01
C ARG A 87 -6.36 -5.36 14.30
N GLU A 88 -7.26 -4.75 15.06
CA GLU A 88 -7.71 -5.17 16.39
C GLU A 88 -9.03 -5.94 16.36
N LEU A 89 -9.42 -6.52 15.21
CA LEU A 89 -10.57 -7.42 15.18
C LEU A 89 -10.39 -8.53 16.23
N PRO A 90 -11.43 -8.86 17.02
CA PRO A 90 -11.36 -9.89 18.04
C PRO A 90 -10.91 -11.25 17.47
N PRO A 91 -10.33 -12.14 18.30
CA PRO A 91 -9.89 -13.46 17.88
C PRO A 91 -11.04 -14.39 17.43
N THR A 92 -12.29 -13.97 17.60
CA THR A 92 -13.48 -14.64 17.05
C THR A 92 -13.58 -14.57 15.53
N PHE A 93 -12.80 -13.70 14.87
CA PHE A 93 -12.77 -13.53 13.42
C PHE A 93 -11.36 -13.79 12.85
N PRO A 94 -10.79 -14.99 13.03
CA PRO A 94 -9.41 -15.29 12.66
C PRO A 94 -9.13 -15.14 11.16
N GLU A 95 -10.06 -15.52 10.27
CA GLU A 95 -9.87 -15.47 8.82
C GLU A 95 -9.96 -14.04 8.29
N LEU A 96 -10.96 -13.25 8.73
CA LEU A 96 -11.10 -11.83 8.41
C LEU A 96 -9.92 -11.03 8.97
N SER A 97 -9.52 -11.27 10.22
CA SER A 97 -8.37 -10.59 10.83
C SER A 97 -7.09 -10.86 10.02
N ARG A 98 -6.87 -12.11 9.60
CA ARG A 98 -5.72 -12.47 8.76
C ARG A 98 -5.79 -11.79 7.40
N MET A 99 -6.96 -11.79 6.77
CA MET A 99 -7.18 -11.15 5.48
C MET A 99 -6.92 -9.65 5.55
N PHE A 100 -7.52 -8.93 6.51
CA PHE A 100 -7.32 -7.49 6.69
C PHE A 100 -5.85 -7.14 6.91
N LYS A 101 -5.14 -7.89 7.77
CA LYS A 101 -3.70 -7.69 8.01
C LYS A 101 -2.87 -7.89 6.75
N ARG A 102 -3.13 -8.94 5.96
CA ARG A 102 -2.44 -9.18 4.68
C ARG A 102 -2.68 -8.02 3.71
N THR A 103 -3.92 -7.57 3.55
CA THR A 103 -4.26 -6.45 2.68
C THR A 103 -3.58 -5.15 3.11
N MET A 104 -3.53 -4.85 4.42
CA MET A 104 -2.77 -3.69 4.93
C MET A 104 -1.28 -3.77 4.63
N CYS A 105 -0.67 -4.96 4.70
CA CYS A 105 0.75 -5.15 4.40
C CYS A 105 1.09 -4.87 2.93
N LEU A 106 0.16 -5.10 1.98
CA LEU A 106 0.37 -4.78 0.56
C LEU A 106 0.68 -3.30 0.39
N PHE A 107 -0.13 -2.42 0.97
CA PHE A 107 0.06 -0.97 0.91
C PHE A 107 1.35 -0.50 1.63
N GLY A 108 1.70 -1.13 2.75
CA GLY A 108 2.95 -0.83 3.44
C GLY A 108 4.18 -1.18 2.60
N SER A 109 4.14 -2.31 1.90
CA SER A 109 5.26 -2.76 1.06
C SER A 109 5.46 -1.89 -0.17
N THR A 110 4.39 -1.45 -0.83
CA THR A 110 4.48 -0.55 -2.00
C THR A 110 5.05 0.81 -1.60
N TYR A 111 4.56 1.40 -0.50
CA TYR A 111 5.11 2.65 0.03
C TYR A 111 6.61 2.52 0.36
N LEU A 112 7.01 1.41 0.98
CA LEU A 112 8.42 1.18 1.31
C LEU A 112 9.27 1.05 0.04
N CYS A 113 8.79 0.35 -0.98
CA CYS A 113 9.45 0.25 -2.29
C CYS A 113 9.56 1.62 -2.97
N GLU A 114 8.50 2.43 -3.00
CA GLU A 114 8.51 3.78 -3.58
C GLU A 114 9.48 4.71 -2.85
N LYS A 115 9.48 4.67 -1.51
CA LYS A 115 10.43 5.42 -0.67
C LYS A 115 11.86 4.96 -0.94
N LEU A 116 12.09 3.66 -1.10
CA LEU A 116 13.38 3.08 -1.43
C LEU A 116 13.88 3.55 -2.80
N PHE A 117 13.05 3.49 -3.84
CA PHE A 117 13.41 3.95 -5.19
C PHE A 117 13.66 5.46 -5.24
N SER A 118 12.82 6.27 -4.60
CA SER A 118 13.00 7.72 -4.52
C SER A 118 14.33 8.07 -3.83
N THR A 119 14.62 7.37 -2.73
CA THR A 119 15.90 7.47 -2.03
C THR A 119 17.06 7.07 -2.95
N MET A 120 16.94 5.96 -3.69
CA MET A 120 17.99 5.48 -4.58
C MET A 120 18.26 6.48 -5.72
N ASN A 121 17.22 7.07 -6.30
CA ASN A 121 17.34 8.09 -7.34
C ASN A 121 18.12 9.33 -6.84
N PHE A 122 17.86 9.77 -5.61
CA PHE A 122 18.62 10.86 -4.99
C PHE A 122 20.08 10.47 -4.73
N ASN A 123 20.31 9.26 -4.21
CA ASN A 123 21.65 8.79 -3.85
C ASN A 123 22.54 8.46 -5.06
N LYS A 124 21.96 7.98 -6.17
CA LYS A 124 22.64 7.72 -7.45
C LYS A 124 22.69 8.95 -8.38
N SER A 125 22.54 10.16 -7.85
CA SER A 125 22.60 11.37 -8.69
C SER A 125 23.98 11.54 -9.33
N LYS A 126 24.01 12.22 -10.49
CA LYS A 126 25.22 12.46 -11.31
C LYS A 126 26.37 13.13 -10.54
N TYR A 127 26.06 13.76 -9.41
CA TYR A 127 26.98 14.54 -8.59
C TYR A 127 27.63 13.73 -7.46
N ARG A 128 27.28 12.45 -7.27
CA ARG A 128 27.84 11.60 -6.22
C ARG A 128 28.83 10.58 -6.80
N SER A 129 30.06 10.62 -6.32
CA SER A 129 31.16 9.74 -6.72
C SER A 129 31.04 8.36 -6.08
N LYS A 130 31.04 7.31 -6.92
CA LYS A 130 31.21 5.86 -6.62
C LYS A 130 30.53 5.36 -5.33
N LEU A 131 29.23 5.03 -5.43
CA LEU A 131 28.60 4.13 -4.47
C LEU A 131 29.07 2.68 -4.72
N ALA A 132 29.81 2.11 -3.77
CA ALA A 132 30.04 0.68 -3.70
C ALA A 132 28.78 -0.03 -3.17
N ASP A 133 28.61 -1.31 -3.49
CA ASP A 133 27.39 -2.08 -3.17
C ASP A 133 27.15 -2.16 -1.64
N GLU A 134 28.22 -2.26 -0.85
CA GLU A 134 28.18 -2.21 0.62
C GLU A 134 27.61 -0.89 1.17
N HIS A 135 27.99 0.25 0.58
CA HIS A 135 27.47 1.56 0.97
C HIS A 135 26.00 1.73 0.57
N LEU A 136 25.59 1.17 -0.56
CA LEU A 136 24.20 1.22 -1.01
C LEU A 136 23.28 0.51 -0.02
N GLN A 137 23.64 -0.69 0.43
CA GLN A 137 22.85 -1.44 1.41
C GLN A 137 22.68 -0.66 2.72
N ALA A 138 23.76 -0.07 3.25
CA ALA A 138 23.72 0.71 4.47
C ALA A 138 22.82 1.96 4.33
N ILE A 139 22.96 2.70 3.21
CA ILE A 139 22.17 3.90 2.92
C ILE A 139 20.68 3.57 2.81
N LEU A 140 20.33 2.49 2.09
CA LEU A 140 18.95 2.07 1.96
C LEU A 140 18.35 1.70 3.32
N ARG A 141 19.06 0.90 4.13
CA ARG A 141 18.61 0.52 5.48
C ARG A 141 18.32 1.73 6.37
N VAL A 142 19.23 2.70 6.41
CA VAL A 142 19.05 3.92 7.22
C VAL A 142 17.90 4.78 6.70
N SER A 143 17.75 4.90 5.39
CA SER A 143 16.73 5.77 4.79
C SER A 143 15.31 5.19 4.85
N THR A 144 15.19 3.86 4.81
CA THR A 144 13.88 3.18 4.84
C THR A 144 13.41 2.84 6.24
N ALA A 145 14.32 2.68 7.22
CA ALA A 145 13.94 2.41 8.60
C ALA A 145 13.28 3.65 9.22
N SER A 146 12.01 3.54 9.59
CA SER A 146 11.27 4.57 10.32
C SER A 146 11.72 4.72 11.79
N SER A 147 12.48 3.75 12.31
CA SER A 147 12.84 3.65 13.73
C SER A 147 14.35 3.73 14.03
N LEU A 148 15.21 3.88 13.02
CA LEU A 148 16.65 4.06 13.25
C LEU A 148 16.93 5.54 13.57
N MET A 149 16.83 5.90 14.84
CA MET A 149 17.31 7.19 15.32
C MET A 149 18.83 7.13 15.50
N PRO A 150 19.62 7.97 14.81
CA PRO A 150 21.05 8.02 15.06
C PRO A 150 21.28 8.47 16.51
N ASN A 151 22.07 7.72 17.26
CA ASN A 151 22.47 8.10 18.62
C ASN A 151 23.59 9.15 18.55
N VAL A 152 23.20 10.38 18.17
CA VAL A 152 24.12 11.51 17.97
C VAL A 152 24.86 11.85 19.26
N ALA A 153 24.22 11.71 20.43
CA ALA A 153 24.83 11.96 21.73
C ALA A 153 26.07 11.08 21.96
N GLN A 154 25.93 9.76 21.76
CA GLN A 154 27.04 8.82 21.92
C GLN A 154 28.17 9.04 20.89
N LEU A 155 27.85 9.47 19.67
CA LEU A 155 28.85 9.81 18.65
C LEU A 155 29.65 11.07 19.01
N CYS A 156 28.99 12.08 19.60
CA CYS A 156 29.64 13.29 20.08
C CYS A 156 30.58 12.99 21.27
N GLU A 157 30.22 12.06 22.15
CA GLU A 157 31.06 11.64 23.27
C GLU A 157 32.32 10.89 22.82
N ARG A 158 32.21 10.03 21.80
CA ARG A 158 33.34 9.25 21.26
C ARG A 158 34.33 10.04 20.40
N LYS A 159 33.97 11.28 20.02
CA LYS A 159 34.82 12.16 19.22
C LYS A 159 35.72 13.07 20.07
N ARG A 160 35.64 12.98 21.39
CA ARG A 160 36.46 13.72 22.35
C ARG A 160 37.67 12.90 22.79
#